data_AF-A0A8J6TBX2-F1
#
_entry.id   AF-A0A8J6TBX2-F1
#
_cell.length_a   1.000
_cell.length_b   1.000
_cell.length_c   1.000
_cell.angle_alpha   90.00
_cell.angle_beta   90.00
_cell.angle_gamma   90.00
#
_symmetry.space_group_name_H-M   'P 1'
#
loop_
_entity.id
_entity.type
_entity.pdbx_description
1 polymer ?
#
loop_
_entity_poly.entity_id
_entity_poly.type
_entity_poly.pdbx_seq_one_letter_code
_entity_poly.pdbx_strand_id
1 'polypeptide(L)'
;MEIISRSEQKRRYRQVEELARELSELSDRDIKKLPEAVDLILEEVRTIRGLKTGARKRQIKYLAKHLHEVELTGIYEFLRMRKGSQLHTKKKFHLAERLRDDLVNEAIEDQQECRATDTVWEPDWKSEVIRQAIATHPSLVERELRKAIHQYVRTRNMVHYRELFRMIKTALEQEERRRKMES
;
A
#
# COMPACT_ATOMS: atom_id res chain seq x y z
N MET A 1 43.54 14.92 -0.15
CA MET A 1 42.35 15.23 0.67
C MET A 1 41.29 15.79 -0.26
N GLU A 2 40.19 15.08 -0.47
CA GLU A 2 39.05 15.63 -1.21
C GLU A 2 38.45 16.79 -0.41
N ILE A 3 38.59 18.01 -0.93
CA ILE A 3 37.97 19.20 -0.33
C ILE A 3 36.52 19.22 -0.80
N ILE A 4 35.64 18.64 0.01
CA ILE A 4 34.19 18.68 -0.22
C ILE A 4 33.74 20.15 -0.15
N SER A 5 33.03 20.61 -1.17
CA SER A 5 32.50 21.98 -1.22
C SER A 5 31.52 22.24 -0.07
N ARG A 6 31.52 23.46 0.49
CA ARG A 6 30.54 23.88 1.53
C ARG A 6 29.09 23.60 1.12
N SER A 7 28.80 23.72 -0.17
CA SER A 7 27.48 23.44 -0.76
C SER A 7 27.13 21.95 -0.72
N GLU A 8 28.10 21.07 -0.93
CA GLU A 8 27.92 19.61 -0.89
C GLU A 8 27.78 19.11 0.54
N GLN A 9 28.58 19.65 1.47
CA GLN A 9 28.46 19.34 2.89
C GLN A 9 27.07 19.72 3.43
N LYS A 10 26.54 20.90 3.05
CA LYS A 10 25.18 21.33 3.40
C LYS A 10 24.09 20.40 2.83
N ARG A 11 24.30 19.83 1.64
CA ARG A 11 23.37 18.84 1.05
C ARG A 11 23.37 17.54 1.84
N ARG A 12 24.55 17.02 2.21
CA ARG A 12 24.68 15.80 3.04
C ARG A 12 24.00 15.96 4.39
N TYR A 13 24.21 17.08 5.09
CA TYR A 13 23.52 17.37 6.36
C TYR A 13 21.99 17.36 6.23
N ARG A 14 21.45 17.97 5.17
CA ARG A 14 20.00 17.95 4.92
C ARG A 14 19.48 16.54 4.65
N GLN A 15 20.21 15.74 3.88
CA GLN A 15 19.83 14.36 3.56
C GLN A 15 19.78 13.49 4.82
N VAL A 16 20.73 13.65 5.75
CA VAL A 16 20.73 12.91 7.02
C VAL A 16 19.64 13.41 7.97
N GLU A 17 19.35 14.71 8.01
CA GLU A 17 18.23 15.25 8.79
C GLU A 17 16.87 14.75 8.26
N GLU A 18 16.73 14.64 6.95
CA GLU A 18 15.54 14.07 6.32
C GLU A 18 15.42 12.57 6.60
N LEU A 19 16.54 11.83 6.55
CA LEU A 19 16.60 10.44 6.95
C LEU A 19 16.14 10.23 8.40
N ALA A 20 16.66 11.02 9.35
CA ALA A 20 16.27 10.97 10.76
C ALA A 20 14.77 11.22 10.95
N ARG A 21 14.19 12.13 10.15
CA ARG A 21 12.76 12.40 10.16
C ARG A 21 11.97 11.17 9.69
N GLU A 22 12.37 10.55 8.58
CA GLU A 22 11.71 9.34 8.08
C GLU A 22 11.80 8.19 9.07
N LEU A 23 12.97 8.00 9.70
CA LEU A 23 13.17 6.99 10.75
C LEU A 23 12.23 7.21 11.94
N SER A 24 12.00 8.47 12.33
CA SER A 24 11.10 8.82 13.44
C SER A 24 9.64 8.43 13.24
N GLU A 25 9.24 8.20 11.99
CA GLU A 25 7.87 7.83 11.61
C GLU A 25 7.68 6.32 11.46
N LEU A 26 8.77 5.55 11.49
CA LEU A 26 8.69 4.09 11.42
C LEU A 26 8.13 3.51 12.72
N SER A 27 7.51 2.33 12.63
CA SER A 27 7.07 1.57 13.80
C SER A 27 8.24 0.84 14.47
N ASP A 28 8.11 0.47 15.75
CA ASP A 28 9.16 -0.29 16.49
C ASP A 28 9.50 -1.60 15.78
N ARG A 29 8.50 -2.26 15.19
CA ARG A 29 8.68 -3.51 14.43
C ARG A 29 9.51 -3.31 13.17
N ASP A 30 9.43 -2.13 12.56
CA ASP A 30 10.20 -1.83 11.36
C ASP A 30 11.62 -1.39 11.69
N ILE A 31 11.81 -0.64 12.78
CA ILE A 31 13.14 -0.22 13.25
C ILE A 31 13.99 -1.44 13.62
N LYS A 32 13.37 -2.46 14.25
CA LYS A 32 14.04 -3.73 14.56
C LYS A 32 14.54 -4.52 13.33
N LYS A 33 14.10 -4.15 12.12
CA LYS A 33 14.57 -4.76 10.86
C LYS A 33 15.66 -3.95 10.19
N LEU A 34 16.01 -2.78 10.73
CA LEU A 34 17.11 -1.99 10.20
C LEU A 34 18.43 -2.73 10.40
N PRO A 35 19.37 -2.59 9.46
CA PRO A 35 20.75 -2.99 9.69
C PRO A 35 21.42 -1.98 10.62
N GLU A 36 22.15 -2.49 11.61
CA GLU A 36 23.03 -1.74 12.52
C GLU A 36 22.37 -0.63 13.36
N ALA A 37 23.02 -0.26 14.48
CA ALA A 37 22.58 0.81 15.40
C ALA A 37 21.09 0.76 15.83
N VAL A 38 20.45 -0.42 15.77
CA VAL A 38 19.02 -0.62 15.98
C VAL A 38 18.59 -0.13 17.34
N ASP A 39 19.37 -0.42 18.39
CA ASP A 39 19.02 -0.07 19.76
C ASP A 39 19.02 1.44 19.99
N LEU A 40 20.06 2.14 19.50
CA LEU A 40 20.17 3.60 19.56
C LEU A 40 19.02 4.27 18.78
N ILE A 41 18.78 3.82 17.54
CA ILE A 41 17.71 4.38 16.71
C ILE A 41 16.35 4.12 17.36
N LEU A 42 16.13 2.93 17.93
CA LEU A 42 14.86 2.56 18.56
C LEU A 42 14.57 3.42 19.79
N GLU A 43 15.56 3.64 20.65
CA GLU A 43 15.43 4.48 21.83
C GLU A 43 15.11 5.93 21.45
N GLU A 44 15.87 6.47 20.50
CA GLU A 44 15.69 7.82 19.99
C GLU A 44 14.31 8.02 19.35
N VAL A 45 13.87 7.09 18.50
CA VAL A 45 12.56 7.18 17.85
C VAL A 45 11.42 7.08 18.86
N ARG A 46 11.52 6.21 19.88
CA ARG A 46 10.53 6.12 20.97
C ARG A 46 10.42 7.44 21.72
N THR A 47 11.56 8.05 22.02
CA THR A 47 11.63 9.37 22.66
C THR A 47 10.97 10.42 21.77
N ILE A 48 11.30 10.47 20.48
CA ILE A 48 10.72 11.43 19.52
C ILE A 48 9.18 11.36 19.49
N ARG A 49 8.58 10.17 19.53
CA ARG A 49 7.12 10.00 19.47
C ARG A 49 6.37 10.59 20.66
N GLY A 50 6.99 10.64 21.83
CA GLY A 50 6.41 11.27 23.02
C GLY A 50 6.50 12.80 23.02
N LEU A 51 7.32 13.38 22.13
CA LEU A 51 7.63 14.81 22.12
C LEU A 51 6.74 15.58 21.14
N LYS A 52 6.42 16.83 21.50
CA LYS A 52 5.63 17.75 20.67
C LYS A 52 6.51 18.83 20.03
N THR A 53 6.09 19.27 18.84
CA THR A 53 6.54 20.49 18.13
C THR A 53 8.05 20.74 18.21
N GLY A 54 8.50 21.67 19.08
CA GLY A 54 9.90 22.12 19.15
C GLY A 54 10.85 21.10 19.77
N ALA A 55 10.40 20.37 20.80
CA ALA A 55 11.19 19.29 21.40
C ALA A 55 11.39 18.15 20.39
N ARG A 56 10.34 17.80 19.65
CA ARG A 56 10.40 16.81 18.56
C ARG A 56 11.45 17.20 17.51
N LYS A 57 11.43 18.45 17.04
CA LYS A 57 12.41 18.95 16.05
C LYS A 57 13.85 18.88 16.56
N ARG A 58 14.08 19.20 17.85
CA ARG A 58 15.41 19.09 18.45
C ARG A 58 15.88 17.65 18.55
N GLN A 59 15.00 16.74 18.96
CA GLN A 59 15.34 15.32 19.06
C GLN A 59 15.65 14.69 17.69
N ILE A 60 14.91 15.08 16.63
CA ILE A 60 15.23 14.66 15.25
C ILE A 60 16.64 15.13 14.84
N LYS A 61 17.04 16.36 15.19
CA LYS A 61 18.40 16.85 14.91
C LYS A 61 19.47 16.11 15.72
N TYR A 62 19.15 15.73 16.95
CA TYR A 62 20.03 14.91 17.77
C TYR A 62 20.24 13.53 17.15
N LEU A 63 19.15 12.86 16.73
CA LEU A 63 19.22 11.61 15.97
C LEU A 63 20.03 11.79 14.68
N ALA A 64 19.80 12.85 13.91
CA ALA A 64 20.57 13.14 12.68
C ALA A 64 22.07 13.32 12.94
N LYS A 65 22.46 13.90 14.09
CA LYS A 65 23.86 13.99 14.50
C LYS A 65 24.47 12.61 14.72
N HIS A 66 23.76 11.70 15.38
CA HIS A 66 24.24 10.33 15.62
C HIS A 66 24.34 9.54 14.32
N LEU A 67 23.37 9.70 13.41
CA LEU A 67 23.40 9.06 12.10
C LEU A 67 24.60 9.50 11.24
N HIS A 68 25.14 10.70 11.46
CA HIS A 68 26.35 11.13 10.77
C HIS A 68 27.62 10.37 11.16
N GLU A 69 27.62 9.72 12.33
CA GLU A 69 28.76 8.99 12.87
C GLU A 69 28.73 7.50 12.48
N VAL A 70 27.68 7.05 11.78
CA VAL A 70 27.43 5.65 11.41
C VAL A 70 27.38 5.49 9.89
N GLU A 71 27.69 4.28 9.40
CA GLU A 71 27.46 3.89 8.01
C GLU A 71 25.93 3.85 7.73
N LEU A 72 25.48 4.57 6.70
CA LEU A 72 24.05 4.77 6.43
C LEU A 72 23.52 4.01 5.21
N THR A 73 24.39 3.36 4.43
CA THR A 73 24.02 2.70 3.16
C THR A 73 22.93 1.66 3.39
N GLY A 74 23.08 0.80 4.41
CA GLY A 74 22.07 -0.20 4.75
C GLY A 74 20.71 0.40 5.15
N ILE A 75 20.71 1.52 5.86
CA ILE A 75 19.48 2.22 6.28
C ILE A 75 18.80 2.86 5.06
N TYR A 76 19.57 3.50 4.17
CA TYR A 76 19.06 4.07 2.92
C TYR A 76 18.43 3.01 2.03
N GLU A 77 19.10 1.86 1.85
CA GLU A 77 18.57 0.73 1.09
C GLU A 77 17.28 0.18 1.69
N PHE A 78 17.24 -0.02 3.01
CA PHE A 78 16.03 -0.47 3.70
C PHE A 78 14.84 0.46 3.47
N LEU A 79 15.03 1.78 3.63
CA LEU A 79 13.97 2.76 3.39
C LEU A 79 13.54 2.80 1.93
N ARG A 80 14.49 2.69 0.99
CA ARG A 80 14.18 2.63 -0.45
C ARG A 80 13.34 1.40 -0.78
N MET A 81 13.75 0.23 -0.30
CA MET A 81 13.00 -1.03 -0.48
C MET A 81 11.60 -0.93 0.13
N ARG A 82 11.48 -0.37 1.32
CA ARG A 82 10.19 -0.14 1.99
C ARG A 82 9.29 0.79 1.19
N LYS A 83 9.79 1.94 0.75
CA LYS A 83 9.02 2.89 -0.07
C LYS A 83 8.54 2.24 -1.36
N GLY A 84 9.40 1.45 -2.01
CA GLY A 84 9.02 0.63 -3.17
C GLY A 84 7.89 -0.36 -2.86
N SER A 85 8.00 -1.10 -1.75
CA SER A 85 6.99 -2.05 -1.31
C SER A 85 5.65 -1.38 -0.96
N GLN A 86 5.69 -0.22 -0.28
CA GLN A 86 4.49 0.57 0.03
C GLN A 86 3.81 1.10 -1.22
N LEU A 87 4.59 1.67 -2.16
CA LEU A 87 4.06 2.16 -3.42
C LEU A 87 3.40 1.03 -4.21
N HIS A 88 4.03 -0.14 -4.24
CA HIS A 88 3.49 -1.32 -4.90
C HIS A 88 2.19 -1.81 -4.26
N THR A 89 2.15 -1.87 -2.92
CA THR A 89 0.93 -2.23 -2.17
C THR A 89 -0.19 -1.23 -2.42
N LYS A 90 0.11 0.07 -2.45
CA LYS A 90 -0.86 1.12 -2.75
C LYS A 90 -1.40 1.01 -4.17
N LYS A 91 -0.54 0.74 -5.16
CA LYS A 91 -0.97 0.49 -6.55
C LYS A 91 -1.95 -0.67 -6.65
N LYS A 92 -1.67 -1.79 -5.97
CA LYS A 92 -2.59 -2.94 -5.94
C LYS A 92 -3.91 -2.62 -5.28
N PHE A 93 -3.89 -1.87 -4.18
CA PHE A 93 -5.09 -1.43 -3.50
C PHE A 93 -6.00 -0.65 -4.46
N HIS A 94 -5.44 0.35 -5.15
CA HIS A 94 -6.19 1.13 -6.13
C HIS A 94 -6.65 0.32 -7.34
N LEU A 95 -5.85 -0.65 -7.81
CA LEU A 95 -6.26 -1.56 -8.88
C LEU A 95 -7.47 -2.40 -8.45
N ALA A 96 -7.44 -2.94 -7.22
CA ALA A 96 -8.55 -3.72 -6.67
C ALA A 96 -9.81 -2.86 -6.46
N GLU A 97 -9.66 -1.60 -6.03
CA GLU A 97 -10.77 -0.65 -5.94
C GLU A 97 -11.40 -0.40 -7.30
N ARG A 98 -10.57 -0.08 -8.31
CA ARG A 98 -11.05 0.18 -9.67
C ARG A 98 -11.81 -1.01 -10.24
N LEU A 99 -11.22 -2.21 -10.19
CA LEU A 99 -11.87 -3.40 -10.74
C LEU A 99 -13.20 -3.71 -10.06
N ARG A 100 -13.28 -3.53 -8.73
CA ARG A 100 -14.55 -3.67 -7.99
C ARG A 100 -15.58 -2.66 -8.48
N ASP A 101 -15.17 -1.40 -8.62
CA ASP A 101 -16.08 -0.31 -9.02
C ASP A 101 -16.60 -0.53 -10.44
N ASP A 102 -15.73 -0.97 -11.37
CA ASP A 102 -16.12 -1.32 -12.74
C ASP A 102 -17.15 -2.46 -12.75
N LEU A 103 -16.90 -3.54 -11.99
CA LEU A 103 -17.82 -4.68 -11.85
C LEU A 103 -19.19 -4.29 -11.27
N VAL A 104 -19.17 -3.42 -10.26
CA VAL A 104 -20.38 -2.95 -9.60
C VAL A 104 -21.17 -1.99 -10.49
N ASN A 105 -20.49 -1.10 -11.22
CA ASN A 105 -21.12 -0.14 -12.11
C ASN A 105 -21.83 -0.84 -13.27
N GLU A 106 -21.17 -1.78 -13.95
CA GLU A 106 -21.80 -2.56 -15.03
C GLU A 106 -23.03 -3.33 -14.51
N ALA A 107 -22.95 -3.92 -13.33
CA ALA A 107 -24.09 -4.63 -12.74
C ALA A 107 -25.25 -3.69 -12.33
N ILE A 108 -24.95 -2.44 -11.94
CA ILE A 108 -25.97 -1.45 -11.67
C ILE A 108 -26.65 -1.01 -12.98
N GLU A 109 -25.88 -0.83 -14.06
CA GLU A 109 -26.40 -0.48 -15.38
C GLU A 109 -27.33 -1.57 -15.91
N ASP A 110 -26.89 -2.83 -15.86
CA ASP A 110 -27.69 -3.99 -16.27
C ASP A 110 -28.99 -4.13 -15.42
N GLN A 111 -28.89 -3.93 -14.10
CA GLN A 111 -30.09 -3.89 -13.25
C GLN A 111 -31.06 -2.76 -13.65
N GLN A 112 -30.54 -1.58 -14.01
CA GLN A 112 -31.37 -0.45 -14.43
C GLN A 112 -32.07 -0.75 -15.76
N GLU A 113 -31.39 -1.40 -16.69
CA GLU A 113 -31.99 -1.85 -17.95
C GLU A 113 -33.10 -2.86 -17.73
N CYS A 114 -32.87 -3.89 -16.90
CA CYS A 114 -33.92 -4.86 -16.55
C CYS A 114 -35.14 -4.21 -15.89
N ARG A 115 -34.92 -3.18 -15.05
CA ARG A 115 -36.04 -2.41 -14.47
C ARG A 115 -36.80 -1.60 -15.51
N ALA A 116 -36.12 -1.08 -16.53
CA ALA A 116 -36.77 -0.34 -17.61
C ALA A 116 -37.60 -1.25 -18.52
N THR A 117 -37.18 -2.51 -18.68
CA THR A 117 -37.89 -3.53 -19.48
C THR A 117 -38.84 -4.42 -18.66
N ASP A 118 -39.09 -4.07 -17.39
CA ASP A 118 -39.91 -4.81 -16.43
C ASP A 118 -39.55 -6.31 -16.34
N THR A 119 -38.25 -6.60 -16.45
CA THR A 119 -37.68 -7.95 -16.43
C THR A 119 -37.01 -8.21 -15.08
N VAL A 120 -37.09 -9.46 -14.60
CA VAL A 120 -36.39 -9.85 -13.36
C VAL A 120 -34.88 -9.87 -13.62
N TRP A 121 -34.13 -9.17 -12.77
CA TRP A 121 -32.68 -9.17 -12.83
C TRP A 121 -32.12 -10.43 -12.13
N GLU A 122 -31.45 -11.29 -12.89
CA GLU A 122 -30.91 -12.56 -12.41
C GLU A 122 -29.38 -12.51 -12.20
N PRO A 123 -28.80 -13.32 -11.29
CA PRO A 123 -27.36 -13.33 -11.00
C PRO A 123 -26.44 -13.81 -12.14
N ASP A 124 -27.01 -14.32 -13.22
CA ASP A 124 -26.30 -14.87 -14.40
C ASP A 124 -26.25 -13.88 -15.58
N TRP A 125 -26.48 -12.59 -15.33
CA TRP A 125 -26.41 -11.54 -16.35
C TRP A 125 -25.11 -11.54 -17.16
N LYS A 126 -25.19 -11.06 -18.41
CA LYS A 126 -24.05 -11.07 -19.32
C LYS A 126 -23.14 -9.88 -19.04
N SER A 127 -22.13 -10.08 -18.19
CA SER A 127 -21.09 -9.08 -17.93
C SER A 127 -19.81 -9.34 -18.73
N GLU A 128 -19.32 -8.33 -19.43
CA GLU A 128 -18.00 -8.35 -20.08
C GLU A 128 -16.88 -8.11 -19.07
N VAL A 129 -17.11 -7.26 -18.05
CA VAL A 129 -16.10 -6.99 -17.03
C VAL A 129 -15.81 -8.23 -16.20
N ILE A 130 -16.82 -9.05 -15.85
CA ILE A 130 -16.62 -10.34 -15.16
C ILE A 130 -15.80 -11.29 -16.04
N ARG A 131 -16.12 -11.42 -17.33
CA ARG A 131 -15.37 -12.27 -18.27
C ARG A 131 -13.91 -11.83 -18.36
N GLN A 132 -13.67 -10.53 -18.56
CA GLN A 132 -12.32 -9.98 -18.64
C GLN A 132 -11.56 -10.12 -17.32
N ALA A 133 -12.23 -9.93 -16.18
CA ALA A 133 -11.64 -10.08 -14.85
C ALA A 133 -11.16 -11.51 -14.61
N ILE A 134 -11.97 -12.52 -14.95
CA ILE A 134 -11.61 -13.94 -14.82
C ILE A 134 -10.49 -14.31 -15.79
N ALA A 135 -10.55 -13.84 -17.04
CA ALA A 135 -9.50 -14.08 -18.03
C ALA A 135 -8.16 -13.49 -17.60
N THR A 136 -8.17 -12.31 -16.99
CA THR A 136 -6.97 -11.63 -16.49
C THR A 136 -6.48 -12.23 -15.17
N HIS A 137 -7.41 -12.69 -14.33
CA HIS A 137 -7.14 -13.21 -12.98
C HIS A 137 -7.85 -14.56 -12.78
N PRO A 138 -7.25 -15.68 -13.22
CA PRO A 138 -7.87 -17.00 -13.16
C PRO A 138 -8.16 -17.52 -11.74
N SER A 139 -7.57 -16.90 -10.71
CA SER A 139 -7.83 -17.21 -9.30
C SER A 139 -9.18 -16.67 -8.79
N LEU A 140 -9.86 -15.82 -9.57
CA LEU A 140 -11.20 -15.34 -9.25
C LEU A 140 -12.25 -16.42 -9.52
N VAL A 141 -13.10 -16.68 -8.54
CA VAL A 141 -14.22 -17.62 -8.67
C VAL A 141 -15.46 -16.86 -9.15
N GLU A 142 -15.85 -17.09 -10.41
CA GLU A 142 -16.99 -16.40 -11.06
C GLU A 142 -18.27 -16.43 -10.22
N ARG A 143 -18.64 -17.61 -9.72
CA ARG A 143 -19.86 -17.83 -8.95
C ARG A 143 -19.93 -16.96 -7.69
N GLU A 144 -18.81 -16.81 -7.00
CA GLU A 144 -18.73 -15.98 -5.78
C GLU A 144 -18.81 -14.49 -6.11
N LEU A 145 -18.12 -14.09 -7.18
CA LEU A 145 -18.12 -12.71 -7.66
C LEU A 145 -19.55 -12.27 -8.05
N ARG A 146 -20.23 -13.07 -8.87
CA ARG A 146 -21.63 -12.83 -9.27
C ARG A 146 -22.56 -12.72 -8.08
N LYS A 147 -22.46 -13.64 -7.13
CA LYS A 147 -23.29 -13.64 -5.92
C LYS A 147 -23.07 -12.38 -5.10
N ALA A 148 -21.82 -11.99 -4.85
CA ALA A 148 -21.50 -10.82 -4.05
C ALA A 148 -21.90 -9.50 -4.75
N ILE A 149 -21.70 -9.39 -6.07
CA ILE A 149 -22.17 -8.25 -6.86
C ILE A 149 -23.70 -8.16 -6.82
N HIS A 150 -24.40 -9.25 -7.13
CA HIS A 150 -25.86 -9.29 -7.12
C HIS A 150 -26.44 -8.92 -5.75
N GLN A 151 -25.88 -9.47 -4.67
CA GLN A 151 -26.28 -9.12 -3.30
C GLN A 151 -26.01 -7.65 -2.97
N TYR A 152 -24.85 -7.10 -3.37
CA TYR A 152 -24.55 -5.68 -3.18
C TYR A 152 -25.54 -4.79 -3.92
N VAL A 153 -25.77 -5.03 -5.21
CA VAL A 153 -26.63 -4.18 -6.04
C VAL A 153 -28.09 -4.23 -5.54
N ARG A 154 -28.55 -5.40 -5.07
CA ARG A 154 -29.90 -5.57 -4.51
C ARG A 154 -30.09 -4.93 -3.12
N THR A 155 -29.10 -5.07 -2.23
CA THR A 155 -29.25 -4.68 -0.80
C THR A 155 -28.53 -3.40 -0.42
N ARG A 156 -27.61 -2.93 -1.27
CA ARG A 156 -26.66 -1.84 -1.00
C ARG A 156 -25.84 -2.04 0.29
N ASN A 157 -25.73 -3.28 0.76
CA ASN A 157 -24.97 -3.61 1.96
C ASN A 157 -23.46 -3.60 1.68
N MET A 158 -22.74 -2.73 2.40
CA MET A 158 -21.28 -2.55 2.27
C MET A 158 -20.46 -3.80 2.64
N VAL A 159 -21.04 -4.79 3.31
CA VAL A 159 -20.38 -6.07 3.57
C VAL A 159 -19.98 -6.75 2.26
N HIS A 160 -20.90 -6.84 1.30
CA HIS A 160 -20.64 -7.46 -0.01
C HIS A 160 -19.66 -6.64 -0.84
N TYR A 161 -19.73 -5.32 -0.75
CA TYR A 161 -18.76 -4.42 -1.41
C TYR A 161 -17.33 -4.62 -0.89
N ARG A 162 -17.18 -4.81 0.43
CA ARG A 162 -15.89 -5.12 1.06
C ARG A 162 -15.42 -6.54 0.76
N GLU A 163 -16.36 -7.48 0.62
CA GLU A 163 -16.09 -8.86 0.23
C GLU A 163 -15.52 -8.94 -1.19
N LEU A 164 -16.14 -8.25 -2.16
CA LEU A 164 -15.63 -8.11 -3.53
C LEU A 164 -14.19 -7.58 -3.55
N PHE A 165 -13.95 -6.50 -2.80
CA PHE A 165 -12.60 -5.94 -2.67
C PHE A 165 -11.60 -6.97 -2.13
N ARG A 166 -11.97 -7.76 -1.11
CA ARG A 166 -11.09 -8.79 -0.53
C ARG A 166 -10.79 -9.91 -1.52
N MET A 167 -11.80 -10.39 -2.25
CA MET A 167 -11.65 -11.42 -3.28
C MET A 167 -10.67 -10.96 -4.37
N ILE A 168 -10.89 -9.76 -4.92
CA ILE A 168 -10.04 -9.18 -5.96
C ILE A 168 -8.62 -8.96 -5.45
N LYS A 169 -8.47 -8.37 -4.26
CA LYS A 169 -7.15 -8.15 -3.66
C LYS A 169 -6.39 -9.46 -3.48
N THR A 170 -7.06 -10.52 -3.02
CA THR A 170 -6.45 -11.84 -2.81
C THR A 170 -5.98 -12.44 -4.14
N ALA A 171 -6.80 -12.35 -5.18
CA ALA A 171 -6.44 -12.81 -6.52
C ALA A 171 -5.20 -12.09 -7.07
N LEU A 172 -5.13 -10.76 -6.92
CA LEU A 172 -3.97 -9.95 -7.32
C LEU A 172 -2.69 -10.30 -6.55
N GLU A 173 -2.81 -10.61 -5.25
CA GLU A 173 -1.67 -11.03 -4.43
C GLU A 173 -1.17 -12.43 -4.82
N GLN A 174 -2.07 -13.37 -5.14
CA GLN A 174 -1.71 -14.71 -5.59
C GLN A 174 -0.99 -14.68 -6.93
N GLU A 175 -1.51 -13.90 -7.89
CA GLU A 175 -0.89 -13.74 -9.21
C GLU A 175 0.55 -13.21 -9.11
N GLU A 176 0.76 -12.22 -8.25
CA GLU A 176 2.09 -11.68 -8.04
C GLU A 176 3.04 -12.69 -7.39
N ARG A 177 2.57 -13.46 -6.41
CA ARG A 177 3.37 -14.52 -5.79
C ARG A 177 3.77 -15.56 -6.83
N ARG A 178 2.85 -15.95 -7.72
CA ARG A 178 3.12 -16.86 -8.83
C ARG A 178 4.21 -16.31 -9.75
N ARG A 179 4.07 -15.06 -10.21
CA ARG A 179 5.07 -14.40 -11.06
C ARG A 179 6.45 -14.27 -10.40
N LYS A 180 6.51 -14.12 -9.08
CA LYS A 180 7.78 -14.10 -8.32
C LYS A 180 8.42 -15.47 -8.15
N MET A 181 7.65 -16.55 -8.21
CA MET A 181 8.19 -17.93 -8.16
C MET A 181 8.67 -18.41 -9.53
N GLU A 182 8.10 -17.84 -10.61
CA GLU A 182 8.46 -18.15 -12.00
C GLU A 182 9.63 -17.30 -12.54
N SER A 183 10.04 -16.26 -11.80
CA SER A 183 11.15 -15.35 -12.13
C SER A 183 12.38 -15.62 -11.28
#